data_AF-A0A858RDE7-F1
#
_entry.id   AF-A0A858RDE7-F1
#
_cell.length_a   1.000
_cell.length_b   1.000
_cell.length_c   1.000
_cell.angle_alpha   90.00
_cell.angle_beta   90.00
_cell.angle_gamma   90.00
#
_symmetry.space_group_name_H-M   'P 1'
#
loop_
_entity.id
_entity.type
_entity.pdbx_description
1 polymer ?
#
loop_
_entity_poly.entity_id
_entity_poly.type
_entity_poly.pdbx_seq_one_letter_code
_entity_poly.pdbx_strand_id
1 'polypeptide(L)'
;MRRRAFLQLGGAFAITLPCALLSPVRAQDAAAAPELFQRITIIGASVSAGFCTDEFIGGPRTPEFRLANFFNEALTCEHRPVVSHARKTLFLGARDSLEKQVNEALKANPSLVVALDSLFWFCYGRDLTPPQRLELFEFGLKQLDRMSAPLIVGDLPDARHAAGGILGVDEIPPADVLAKCNERLKAWAATRKNVSLFPFAAMMKAAITGETLDLGGRVWEKGTARALLQRDMLHPSHLGLAAVTVAALDSAGASAKPAIPRSNYRRDLDSLTKDAVELGKKQSREAAERASNASKPEAAPAQ
;
A
#
# COMPACT_ATOMS: atom_id res chain seq x y z
N MET A 1 45.89 -16.54 -82.57
CA MET A 1 46.35 -15.78 -81.37
C MET A 1 45.12 -15.57 -80.48
N ARG A 2 44.95 -16.25 -79.33
CA ARG A 2 45.33 -15.81 -77.96
C ARG A 2 44.78 -14.38 -77.69
N ARG A 3 43.89 -14.07 -76.73
CA ARG A 3 43.71 -14.55 -75.33
C ARG A 3 42.40 -13.98 -74.69
N ARG A 4 41.82 -14.78 -73.78
CA ARG A 4 41.28 -14.51 -72.39
C ARG A 4 40.30 -13.33 -72.17
N ALA A 5 39.05 -13.54 -71.74
CA ALA A 5 38.53 -14.00 -70.42
C ALA A 5 38.58 -12.94 -69.31
N PHE A 6 37.42 -12.60 -68.72
CA PHE A 6 37.20 -12.52 -67.26
C PHE A 6 35.69 -12.44 -66.96
N LEU A 7 35.17 -13.48 -66.30
CA LEU A 7 33.86 -13.55 -65.65
C LEU A 7 34.06 -13.08 -64.20
N GLN A 8 33.23 -12.16 -63.69
CA GLN A 8 33.11 -11.87 -62.27
C GLN A 8 31.81 -12.46 -61.73
N LEU A 9 31.95 -13.47 -60.86
CA LEU A 9 30.89 -14.00 -60.00
C LEU A 9 31.02 -13.31 -58.64
N GLY A 10 30.04 -12.47 -58.28
CA GLY A 10 29.88 -11.93 -56.92
C GLY A 10 29.02 -12.88 -56.09
N GLY A 11 29.63 -13.62 -55.17
CA GLY A 11 28.94 -14.44 -54.19
C GLY A 11 28.51 -13.62 -52.97
N ALA A 12 27.22 -13.66 -52.64
CA ALA A 12 26.69 -13.13 -51.38
C ALA A 12 26.80 -14.21 -50.29
N PHE A 13 27.64 -13.97 -49.28
CA PHE A 13 27.67 -14.77 -48.05
C PHE A 13 26.61 -14.22 -47.08
N ALA A 14 25.56 -14.99 -46.83
CA ALA A 14 24.62 -14.72 -45.74
C ALA A 14 25.20 -15.30 -44.43
N ILE A 15 25.55 -14.41 -43.49
CA ILE A 15 25.94 -14.79 -42.13
C ILE A 15 24.64 -14.96 -41.33
N THR A 16 24.24 -16.21 -41.08
CA THR A 16 23.17 -16.55 -40.15
C THR A 16 23.69 -16.46 -38.71
N LEU A 17 23.31 -15.41 -37.97
CA LEU A 17 23.48 -15.40 -36.51
C LEU A 17 22.53 -16.44 -35.88
N PRO A 18 23.02 -17.34 -35.01
CA PRO A 18 22.14 -18.17 -34.21
C PRO A 18 21.46 -17.28 -33.18
N CYS A 19 20.15 -17.09 -33.35
CA CYS A 19 19.28 -16.50 -32.35
C CYS A 19 19.23 -17.47 -31.15
N ALA A 20 20.10 -17.25 -30.17
CA ALA A 20 20.02 -17.95 -28.90
C ALA A 20 18.68 -17.58 -28.25
N LEU A 21 17.76 -18.55 -28.24
CA LEU A 21 16.53 -18.50 -27.47
C LEU A 21 16.91 -18.39 -26.00
N LEU A 22 16.92 -17.16 -25.48
CA LEU A 22 16.88 -16.93 -24.04
C LEU A 22 15.54 -17.44 -23.54
N SER A 23 15.53 -18.66 -23.02
CA SER A 23 14.41 -19.19 -22.24
C SER A 23 14.10 -18.22 -21.10
N PRO A 24 12.84 -17.78 -20.92
CA PRO A 24 12.48 -17.02 -19.74
C PRO A 24 12.54 -17.94 -18.52
N VAL A 25 13.64 -17.88 -17.77
CA VAL A 25 13.70 -18.47 -16.42
C VAL A 25 12.93 -17.53 -15.49
N ARG A 26 11.59 -17.59 -15.49
CA ARG A 26 10.74 -17.20 -14.35
C ARG A 26 9.25 -17.54 -14.58
N ALA A 27 8.82 -18.79 -14.37
CA ALA A 27 7.44 -19.17 -14.03
C ALA A 27 7.28 -20.71 -14.03
N GLN A 28 7.68 -21.36 -12.94
CA GLN A 28 7.47 -22.79 -12.59
C GLN A 28 8.10 -22.85 -11.19
N ASP A 29 7.45 -22.75 -10.04
CA ASP A 29 6.22 -23.38 -9.54
C ASP A 29 5.64 -22.53 -8.39
N ALA A 30 4.96 -21.40 -8.68
CA ALA A 30 4.29 -20.66 -7.61
C ALA A 30 3.01 -21.40 -7.22
N ALA A 31 2.91 -21.87 -5.98
CA ALA A 31 1.67 -22.44 -5.47
C ALA A 31 0.55 -21.39 -5.51
N ALA A 32 -0.67 -21.80 -5.84
CA ALA A 32 -1.85 -20.94 -5.82
C ALA A 32 -2.00 -20.26 -4.44
N ALA A 33 -2.32 -18.96 -4.41
CA ALA A 33 -2.53 -18.29 -3.14
C ALA A 33 -3.69 -18.91 -2.35
N PRO A 34 -3.58 -18.98 -1.01
CA PRO A 34 -4.73 -19.23 -0.15
C PRO A 34 -5.86 -18.26 -0.48
N GLU A 35 -7.12 -18.71 -0.36
CA GLU A 35 -8.29 -17.92 -0.76
C GLU A 35 -8.25 -16.49 -0.20
N LEU A 36 -7.85 -16.33 1.07
CA LEU A 36 -7.71 -15.05 1.75
C LEU A 36 -6.87 -14.02 0.97
N PHE A 37 -5.80 -14.45 0.30
CA PHE A 37 -4.84 -13.57 -0.39
C PHE A 37 -5.10 -13.45 -1.90
N GLN A 38 -6.15 -14.07 -2.43
CA GLN A 38 -6.43 -14.08 -3.87
C GLN A 38 -6.89 -12.72 -4.42
N ARG A 39 -7.65 -11.94 -3.64
CA ARG A 39 -8.28 -10.67 -4.05
C ARG A 39 -8.22 -9.65 -2.93
N ILE A 40 -7.03 -9.10 -2.70
CA ILE A 40 -6.83 -8.07 -1.68
C ILE A 40 -7.30 -6.71 -2.22
N THR A 41 -8.15 -6.03 -1.46
CA THR A 41 -8.54 -4.64 -1.71
C THR A 41 -8.12 -3.74 -0.56
N ILE A 42 -7.49 -2.61 -0.89
CA ILE A 42 -7.06 -1.59 0.06
C ILE A 42 -8.00 -0.39 0.00
N ILE A 43 -8.48 0.05 1.16
CA ILE A 43 -9.18 1.31 1.35
C ILE A 43 -8.46 2.13 2.41
N GLY A 44 -8.62 3.45 2.38
CA GLY A 44 -8.09 4.33 3.40
C GLY A 44 -7.66 5.69 2.89
N ALA A 45 -6.70 6.26 3.61
CA ALA A 45 -6.25 7.63 3.47
C ALA A 45 -4.82 7.69 2.90
N SER A 46 -4.00 8.60 3.42
CA SER A 46 -2.67 8.94 2.95
C SER A 46 -1.63 7.83 3.11
N VAL A 47 -1.67 7.05 4.19
CA VAL A 47 -0.76 5.91 4.40
C VAL A 47 -1.00 4.87 3.32
N SER A 48 -2.26 4.51 3.09
CA SER A 48 -2.63 3.50 2.10
C SER A 48 -2.43 3.98 0.66
N ALA A 49 -2.68 5.27 0.39
CA ALA A 49 -2.59 5.86 -0.95
C ALA A 49 -1.16 6.24 -1.39
N GLY A 50 -0.17 6.09 -0.51
CA GLY A 50 1.23 6.34 -0.81
C GLY A 50 1.69 7.78 -0.62
N PHE A 51 1.40 8.36 0.53
CA PHE A 51 1.92 9.67 0.90
C PHE A 51 3.45 9.69 0.99
N CYS A 52 4.03 10.77 0.47
CA CYS A 52 5.46 11.07 0.51
C CYS A 52 5.63 12.51 1.02
N THR A 53 6.43 12.71 2.09
CA THR A 53 6.64 14.06 2.65
C THR A 53 7.28 15.05 1.67
N ASP A 54 7.92 14.58 0.59
CA ASP A 54 8.51 15.44 -0.44
C ASP A 54 7.50 15.85 -1.53
N GLU A 55 6.34 15.19 -1.58
CA GLU A 55 5.35 15.32 -2.66
C GLU A 55 3.92 15.33 -2.09
N PHE A 56 3.60 16.35 -1.30
CA PHE A 56 2.33 16.46 -0.57
C PHE A 56 1.09 16.23 -1.46
N ILE A 57 1.03 16.92 -2.60
CA ILE A 57 -0.05 16.76 -3.60
C ILE A 57 0.15 15.56 -4.53
N GLY A 58 1.34 15.00 -4.55
CA GLY A 58 1.76 13.90 -5.41
C GLY A 58 2.86 14.29 -6.37
N GLY A 59 3.50 13.27 -6.94
CA GLY A 59 4.60 13.43 -7.87
C GLY A 59 5.21 12.07 -8.26
N PRO A 60 6.36 12.09 -8.94
CA PRO A 60 7.02 10.89 -9.43
C PRO A 60 7.41 9.87 -8.35
N ARG A 61 7.61 10.26 -7.10
CA ARG A 61 7.98 9.34 -6.01
C ARG A 61 6.78 8.79 -5.25
N THR A 62 5.61 9.42 -5.34
CA THR A 62 4.38 8.99 -4.68
C THR A 62 4.05 7.50 -4.94
N PRO A 63 4.21 6.95 -6.16
CA PRO A 63 4.01 5.52 -6.38
C PRO A 63 4.94 4.60 -5.58
N GLU A 64 6.13 5.05 -5.17
CA GLU A 64 7.07 4.28 -4.32
C GLU A 64 6.49 3.98 -2.93
N PHE A 65 5.56 4.81 -2.45
CA PHE A 65 4.96 4.70 -1.12
C PHE A 65 3.61 3.98 -1.12
N ARG A 66 3.07 3.57 -2.28
CA ARG A 66 1.74 2.94 -2.33
C ARG A 66 1.74 1.60 -1.60
N LEU A 67 0.89 1.48 -0.59
CA LEU A 67 0.77 0.25 0.21
C LEU A 67 0.46 -1.00 -0.65
N ALA A 68 -0.29 -0.83 -1.75
CA ALA A 68 -0.59 -1.90 -2.70
C ALA A 68 0.68 -2.54 -3.29
N ASN A 69 1.74 -1.76 -3.53
CA ASN A 69 3.00 -2.30 -4.05
C ASN A 69 3.67 -3.23 -3.04
N PHE A 70 3.64 -2.86 -1.76
CA PHE A 70 4.20 -3.69 -0.69
C PHE A 70 3.42 -5.00 -0.53
N PHE A 71 2.09 -4.98 -0.59
CA PHE A 71 1.30 -6.21 -0.55
C PHE A 71 1.56 -7.10 -1.78
N ASN A 72 1.61 -6.53 -2.99
CA ASN A 72 1.92 -7.28 -4.21
C ASN A 72 3.30 -7.95 -4.13
N GLU A 73 4.32 -7.23 -3.68
CA GLU A 73 5.69 -7.76 -3.62
C GLU A 73 5.93 -8.68 -2.42
N ALA A 74 5.11 -8.59 -1.37
CA ALA A 74 5.22 -9.45 -0.20
C ALA A 74 4.71 -10.86 -0.47
N LEU A 75 3.61 -11.02 -1.19
CA LEU A 75 3.04 -12.35 -1.44
C LEU A 75 3.94 -13.17 -2.38
N THR A 76 4.21 -14.41 -2.00
CA THR A 76 5.05 -15.35 -2.80
C THR A 76 4.23 -16.35 -3.60
N CYS A 77 2.91 -16.36 -3.38
CA CYS A 77 1.95 -17.23 -4.03
C CYS A 77 1.23 -16.52 -5.17
N GLU A 78 0.61 -17.27 -6.10
CA GLU A 78 -0.10 -16.66 -7.22
C GLU A 78 -1.39 -15.96 -6.73
N HIS A 79 -1.46 -14.64 -6.88
CA HIS A 79 -2.60 -13.81 -6.49
C HIS A 79 -2.97 -12.81 -7.60
N ARG A 80 -4.19 -12.27 -7.55
CA ARG A 80 -4.55 -11.14 -8.44
C ARG A 80 -3.83 -9.88 -7.99
N PRO A 81 -3.56 -8.92 -8.89
CA PRO A 81 -3.02 -7.63 -8.50
C PRO A 81 -3.84 -6.98 -7.38
N VAL A 82 -3.18 -6.53 -6.32
CA VAL A 82 -3.80 -5.82 -5.20
C VAL A 82 -4.42 -4.54 -5.74
N VAL A 83 -5.72 -4.35 -5.48
CA VAL A 83 -6.47 -3.16 -5.89
C VAL A 83 -6.50 -2.17 -4.73
N SER A 84 -6.28 -0.88 -5.00
CA SER A 84 -6.42 0.17 -3.99
C SER A 84 -7.42 1.23 -4.43
N HIS A 85 -8.36 1.52 -3.54
CA HIS A 85 -9.28 2.66 -3.64
C HIS A 85 -8.90 3.79 -2.67
N ALA A 86 -7.81 3.63 -1.91
CA ALA A 86 -7.35 4.62 -0.95
C ALA A 86 -7.08 5.98 -1.60
N ARG A 87 -7.33 7.06 -0.84
CA ARG A 87 -7.17 8.43 -1.33
C ARG A 87 -6.38 9.28 -0.35
N LYS A 88 -5.31 9.91 -0.82
CA LYS A 88 -4.54 10.90 -0.04
C LYS A 88 -5.39 12.06 0.47
N THR A 89 -6.44 12.40 -0.29
CA THR A 89 -7.36 13.51 -0.01
C THR A 89 -8.62 13.09 0.75
N LEU A 90 -8.62 11.92 1.42
CA LEU A 90 -9.78 11.47 2.20
C LEU A 90 -10.25 12.54 3.21
N PHE A 91 -9.31 13.32 3.76
CA PHE A 91 -9.59 14.41 4.71
C PHE A 91 -10.50 15.52 4.18
N LEU A 92 -10.58 15.73 2.85
CA LEU A 92 -11.43 16.78 2.27
C LEU A 92 -12.93 16.46 2.35
N GLY A 93 -13.27 15.20 2.57
CA GLY A 93 -14.66 14.72 2.59
C GLY A 93 -14.71 13.29 3.10
N ALA A 94 -14.41 13.09 4.39
CA ALA A 94 -14.19 11.78 4.97
C ALA A 94 -15.38 10.83 4.74
N ARG A 95 -16.61 11.30 5.01
CA ARG A 95 -17.85 10.49 4.85
C ARG A 95 -18.01 9.99 3.41
N ASP A 96 -18.11 10.91 2.45
CA ASP A 96 -18.33 10.58 1.03
C ASP A 96 -17.17 9.75 0.46
N SER A 97 -15.93 10.07 0.84
CA SER A 97 -14.75 9.37 0.38
C SER A 97 -14.74 7.92 0.88
N LEU A 98 -14.96 7.68 2.19
CA LEU A 98 -14.98 6.31 2.70
C LEU A 98 -16.17 5.53 2.15
N GLU A 99 -17.36 6.13 2.11
CA GLU A 99 -18.54 5.46 1.55
C GLU A 99 -18.30 5.01 0.10
N LYS A 100 -17.72 5.88 -0.73
CA LYS A 100 -17.33 5.53 -2.10
C LYS A 100 -16.31 4.39 -2.12
N GLN A 101 -15.27 4.47 -1.29
CA GLN A 101 -14.25 3.42 -1.23
C GLN A 101 -14.84 2.06 -0.79
N VAL A 102 -15.76 2.07 0.19
CA VAL A 102 -16.47 0.88 0.63
C VAL A 102 -17.34 0.32 -0.50
N ASN A 103 -18.07 1.16 -1.21
CA ASN A 103 -18.89 0.74 -2.35
C ASN A 103 -18.04 0.09 -3.45
N GLU A 104 -16.89 0.68 -3.79
CA GLU A 104 -15.97 0.11 -4.79
C GLU A 104 -15.34 -1.20 -4.29
N ALA A 105 -14.93 -1.25 -3.02
CA ALA A 105 -14.40 -2.48 -2.45
C ALA A 105 -15.45 -3.61 -2.46
N LEU A 106 -16.71 -3.34 -2.12
CA LEU A 106 -17.77 -4.35 -2.20
C LEU A 106 -17.97 -4.88 -3.63
N LYS A 107 -17.93 -4.00 -4.63
CA LYS A 107 -18.02 -4.39 -6.05
C LYS A 107 -16.85 -5.28 -6.49
N ALA A 108 -15.67 -5.08 -5.92
CA ALA A 108 -14.48 -5.89 -6.23
C ALA A 108 -14.54 -7.32 -5.67
N ASN A 109 -15.54 -7.65 -4.83
CA ASN A 109 -15.72 -8.95 -4.17
C ASN A 109 -14.41 -9.49 -3.54
N PRO A 110 -13.80 -8.73 -2.60
CA PRO A 110 -12.49 -9.02 -2.05
C PRO A 110 -12.50 -10.30 -1.22
N SER A 111 -11.36 -10.98 -1.18
CA SER A 111 -11.09 -12.04 -0.20
C SER A 111 -10.50 -11.48 1.10
N LEU A 112 -9.92 -10.28 1.04
CA LEU A 112 -9.37 -9.55 2.19
C LEU A 112 -9.47 -8.05 1.91
N VAL A 113 -9.95 -7.30 2.91
CA VAL A 113 -9.94 -5.83 2.91
C VAL A 113 -8.89 -5.34 3.89
N VAL A 114 -8.05 -4.42 3.43
CA VAL A 114 -7.03 -3.74 4.24
C VAL A 114 -7.45 -2.28 4.36
N ALA A 115 -7.85 -1.87 5.57
CA ALA A 115 -8.45 -0.57 5.87
C ALA A 115 -7.66 0.17 6.96
N LEU A 116 -6.34 0.09 6.89
CA LEU A 116 -5.39 0.47 7.94
C LEU A 116 -5.59 1.89 8.47
N ASP A 117 -5.67 2.89 7.59
CA ASP A 117 -5.82 4.30 7.95
C ASP A 117 -7.20 4.86 7.59
N SER A 118 -8.17 3.99 7.36
CA SER A 118 -9.52 4.36 6.91
C SER A 118 -10.32 5.18 7.92
N LEU A 119 -10.06 5.00 9.21
CA LEU A 119 -10.78 5.68 10.30
C LEU A 119 -10.04 6.92 10.85
N PHE A 120 -8.85 7.23 10.36
CA PHE A 120 -8.03 8.33 10.91
C PHE A 120 -8.78 9.67 10.92
N TRP A 121 -9.27 10.09 9.76
CA TRP A 121 -10.03 11.34 9.57
C TRP A 121 -11.49 11.28 10.06
N PHE A 122 -11.87 10.21 10.77
CA PHE A 122 -13.15 10.14 11.47
C PHE A 122 -13.03 10.50 12.95
N CYS A 123 -11.80 10.61 13.47
CA CYS A 123 -11.51 11.17 14.79
C CYS A 123 -10.67 12.45 14.68
N TYR A 124 -9.76 12.52 13.72
CA TYR A 124 -9.01 13.71 13.35
C TYR A 124 -9.81 14.60 12.38
N GLY A 125 -9.50 15.88 12.33
CA GLY A 125 -10.16 16.85 11.45
C GLY A 125 -10.35 18.22 12.09
N ARG A 126 -10.37 19.26 11.26
CA ARG A 126 -10.53 20.67 11.66
C ARG A 126 -11.97 20.96 12.08
N ASP A 127 -12.13 21.90 13.01
CA ASP A 127 -13.42 22.45 13.46
C ASP A 127 -14.43 21.41 14.02
N LEU A 128 -13.93 20.27 14.52
CA LEU A 128 -14.76 19.23 15.15
C LEU A 128 -14.71 19.29 16.67
N THR A 129 -15.89 19.45 17.28
CA THR A 129 -16.08 19.27 18.73
C THR A 129 -15.93 17.80 19.15
N PRO A 130 -15.64 17.50 20.43
CA PRO A 130 -15.56 16.13 20.93
C PRO A 130 -16.76 15.25 20.57
N PRO A 131 -18.04 15.68 20.75
CA PRO A 131 -19.19 14.86 20.36
C PRO A 131 -19.26 14.58 18.85
N GLN A 132 -18.93 15.58 18.01
CA GLN A 132 -18.92 15.41 16.56
C GLN A 132 -17.85 14.40 16.10
N ARG A 133 -16.68 14.39 16.75
CA ARG A 133 -15.64 13.39 16.46
C ARG A 133 -16.12 11.98 16.79
N LEU A 134 -16.79 11.78 17.93
CA LEU A 134 -17.35 10.48 18.29
C LEU A 134 -18.46 10.04 17.33
N GLU A 135 -19.36 10.95 16.94
CA GLU A 135 -20.41 10.66 15.96
C GLU A 135 -19.84 10.30 14.58
N LEU A 136 -18.83 11.05 14.13
CA LEU A 136 -18.14 10.78 12.88
C LEU A 136 -17.43 9.42 12.93
N PHE A 137 -16.78 9.10 14.05
CA PHE A 137 -16.16 7.80 14.27
C PHE A 137 -17.16 6.63 14.17
N GLU A 138 -18.34 6.76 14.78
CA GLU A 138 -19.41 5.76 14.64
C GLU A 138 -19.89 5.60 13.19
N PHE A 139 -19.96 6.69 12.42
CA PHE A 139 -20.26 6.60 10.99
C PHE A 139 -19.18 5.77 10.26
N GLY A 140 -17.91 6.01 10.54
CA GLY A 140 -16.80 5.24 9.95
C GLY A 140 -16.91 3.74 10.25
N LEU A 141 -17.19 3.38 11.50
CA LEU A 141 -17.41 1.98 11.90
C LEU A 141 -18.60 1.33 11.17
N LYS A 142 -19.72 2.07 11.02
CA LYS A 142 -20.88 1.58 10.26
C LYS A 142 -20.57 1.36 8.79
N GLN A 143 -19.66 2.13 8.18
CA GLN A 143 -19.23 1.87 6.80
C GLN A 143 -18.41 0.58 6.72
N LEU A 144 -17.51 0.35 7.67
CA LEU A 144 -16.72 -0.89 7.72
C LEU A 144 -17.58 -2.13 8.04
N ASP A 145 -18.68 -1.98 8.77
CA ASP A 145 -19.65 -3.07 9.06
C ASP A 145 -20.30 -3.68 7.83
N ARG A 146 -20.24 -2.99 6.70
CA ARG A 146 -20.78 -3.47 5.44
C ARG A 146 -19.90 -4.57 4.81
N MET A 147 -18.66 -4.75 5.31
CA MET A 147 -17.71 -5.73 4.80
C MET A 147 -17.95 -7.12 5.38
N SER A 148 -18.28 -8.08 4.52
CA SER A 148 -18.35 -9.50 4.89
C SER A 148 -17.00 -10.21 4.80
N ALA A 149 -16.08 -9.73 3.96
CA ALA A 149 -14.73 -10.26 3.84
C ALA A 149 -13.94 -10.04 5.15
N PRO A 150 -12.91 -10.87 5.40
CA PRO A 150 -11.88 -10.56 6.39
C PRO A 150 -11.35 -9.13 6.22
N LEU A 151 -11.20 -8.42 7.34
CA LEU A 151 -10.92 -7.00 7.39
C LEU A 151 -9.81 -6.70 8.40
N ILE A 152 -8.77 -5.98 7.96
CA ILE A 152 -7.73 -5.44 8.84
C ILE A 152 -7.96 -3.94 8.98
N VAL A 153 -8.11 -3.45 10.21
CA VAL A 153 -8.32 -2.02 10.51
C VAL A 153 -7.24 -1.54 11.46
N GLY A 154 -6.64 -0.38 11.20
CA GLY A 154 -5.70 0.22 12.14
C GLY A 154 -6.40 0.94 13.27
N ASP A 155 -5.83 0.85 14.47
CA ASP A 155 -6.19 1.76 15.54
C ASP A 155 -5.68 3.18 15.28
N LEU A 156 -6.15 4.13 16.08
CA LEU A 156 -5.81 5.54 15.93
C LEU A 156 -4.54 5.86 16.74
N PRO A 157 -3.43 6.24 16.11
CA PRO A 157 -2.25 6.65 16.84
C PRO A 157 -2.40 8.07 17.42
N ASP A 158 -1.57 8.43 18.40
CA ASP A 158 -1.41 9.83 18.83
C ASP A 158 -0.44 10.56 17.88
N ALA A 159 -1.01 11.35 16.97
CA ALA A 159 -0.26 12.07 15.94
C ALA A 159 0.15 13.50 16.35
N ARG A 160 0.13 13.83 17.65
CA ARG A 160 0.47 15.19 18.13
C ARG A 160 1.87 15.67 17.77
N HIS A 161 2.80 14.75 17.54
CA HIS A 161 4.16 15.09 17.10
C HIS A 161 4.24 15.59 15.65
N ALA A 162 3.15 15.46 14.90
CA ALA A 162 3.02 15.96 13.54
C ALA A 162 2.27 17.32 13.48
N ALA A 163 1.89 17.87 14.64
CA ALA A 163 1.18 19.14 14.78
C ALA A 163 2.02 20.33 14.28
N GLY A 164 1.39 21.28 13.62
CA GLY A 164 2.05 22.47 13.07
C GLY A 164 2.89 22.19 11.83
N GLY A 165 2.86 20.95 11.33
CA GLY A 165 3.47 20.55 10.07
C GLY A 165 2.41 19.96 9.15
N ILE A 166 2.35 18.64 9.07
CA ILE A 166 1.41 17.92 8.20
C ILE A 166 -0.02 17.92 8.75
N LEU A 167 -0.18 18.11 10.07
CA LEU A 167 -1.47 18.28 10.73
C LEU A 167 -1.58 19.69 11.33
N GLY A 168 -2.74 20.29 11.16
CA GLY A 168 -3.16 21.45 11.94
C GLY A 168 -3.30 21.10 13.42
N VAL A 169 -3.00 22.05 14.31
CA VAL A 169 -3.15 21.86 15.76
C VAL A 169 -4.62 21.60 16.13
N ASP A 170 -5.52 22.26 15.42
CA ASP A 170 -6.98 22.14 15.49
C ASP A 170 -7.53 20.82 14.93
N GLU A 171 -6.74 20.10 14.14
CA GLU A 171 -7.14 18.81 13.57
C GLU A 171 -7.01 17.67 14.59
N ILE A 172 -6.22 17.89 15.65
CA ILE A 172 -5.87 16.88 16.64
C ILE A 172 -6.98 16.74 17.68
N PRO A 173 -7.51 15.53 17.91
CA PRO A 173 -8.50 15.30 18.95
C PRO A 173 -7.90 15.48 20.36
N PRO A 174 -8.70 15.89 21.36
CA PRO A 174 -8.32 15.73 22.76
C PRO A 174 -7.96 14.27 23.09
N ALA A 175 -7.03 14.07 24.02
CA ALA A 175 -6.51 12.74 24.34
C ALA A 175 -7.60 11.77 24.82
N ASP A 176 -8.58 12.26 25.59
CA ASP A 176 -9.70 11.45 26.06
C ASP A 176 -10.64 11.03 24.91
N VAL A 177 -10.82 11.87 23.89
CA VAL A 177 -11.59 11.54 22.69
C VAL A 177 -10.87 10.47 21.87
N LEU A 178 -9.56 10.62 21.67
CA LEU A 178 -8.75 9.62 20.97
C LEU A 178 -8.81 8.26 21.68
N ALA A 179 -8.70 8.26 23.01
CA ALA A 179 -8.83 7.06 23.84
C ALA A 179 -10.22 6.42 23.67
N LYS A 180 -11.30 7.20 23.76
CA LYS A 180 -12.68 6.72 23.56
C LYS A 180 -12.90 6.10 22.19
N CYS A 181 -12.39 6.71 21.11
CA CYS A 181 -12.47 6.14 19.77
C CYS A 181 -11.72 4.79 19.68
N ASN A 182 -10.53 4.68 20.25
CA ASN A 182 -9.78 3.43 20.27
C ASN A 182 -10.43 2.34 21.12
N GLU A 183 -10.97 2.68 22.28
CA GLU A 183 -11.76 1.74 23.11
C GLU A 183 -12.99 1.24 22.35
N ARG A 184 -13.69 2.17 21.68
CA ARG A 184 -14.86 1.84 20.87
C ARG A 184 -14.51 0.95 19.68
N LEU A 185 -13.39 1.18 19.01
CA LEU A 185 -12.86 0.33 17.93
C LEU A 185 -12.53 -1.07 18.43
N LYS A 186 -11.88 -1.18 19.60
CA LYS A 186 -11.59 -2.49 20.22
C LYS A 186 -12.87 -3.25 20.55
N ALA A 187 -13.85 -2.58 21.16
CA ALA A 187 -15.15 -3.18 21.45
C ALA A 187 -15.88 -3.60 20.16
N TRP A 188 -15.82 -2.78 19.11
CA TRP A 188 -16.36 -3.11 17.80
C TRP A 188 -15.70 -4.35 17.19
N ALA A 189 -14.37 -4.40 17.15
CA ALA A 189 -13.65 -5.53 16.57
C ALA A 189 -13.88 -6.83 17.37
N ALA A 190 -13.95 -6.75 18.71
CA ALA A 190 -14.12 -7.92 19.57
C ALA A 190 -15.42 -8.71 19.31
N THR A 191 -16.48 -8.08 18.80
CA THR A 191 -17.73 -8.79 18.46
C THR A 191 -17.72 -9.39 17.05
N ARG A 192 -16.61 -9.30 16.31
CA ARG A 192 -16.51 -9.68 14.90
C ARG A 192 -15.37 -10.68 14.71
N LYS A 193 -15.69 -11.87 14.17
CA LYS A 193 -14.71 -12.94 13.96
C LYS A 193 -13.81 -12.71 12.74
N ASN A 194 -14.21 -11.81 11.84
CA ASN A 194 -13.53 -11.51 10.59
C ASN A 194 -12.75 -10.19 10.63
N VAL A 195 -12.58 -9.57 11.81
CA VAL A 195 -11.87 -8.30 11.97
C VAL A 195 -10.61 -8.49 12.79
N SER A 196 -9.50 -7.94 12.29
CA SER A 196 -8.23 -7.86 13.00
C SER A 196 -7.79 -6.41 13.15
N LEU A 197 -7.23 -6.06 14.30
CA LEU A 197 -6.73 -4.72 14.57
C LEU A 197 -5.21 -4.62 14.34
N PHE A 198 -4.80 -3.61 13.59
CA PHE A 198 -3.40 -3.26 13.42
C PHE A 198 -2.99 -2.18 14.45
N PRO A 199 -1.87 -2.35 15.18
CA PRO A 199 -1.52 -1.50 16.33
C PRO A 199 -0.70 -0.26 15.92
N PHE A 200 -1.26 0.66 15.14
CA PHE A 200 -0.59 1.92 14.81
C PHE A 200 -0.25 2.76 16.04
N ALA A 201 -1.10 2.79 17.06
CA ALA A 201 -0.86 3.53 18.29
C ALA A 201 0.40 3.05 19.00
N ALA A 202 0.60 1.73 19.09
CA ALA A 202 1.81 1.17 19.66
C ALA A 202 3.04 1.43 18.77
N MET A 203 2.90 1.25 17.45
CA MET A 203 3.96 1.53 16.49
C MET A 203 4.44 2.98 16.57
N MET A 204 3.51 3.94 16.54
CA MET A 204 3.82 5.36 16.57
C MET A 204 4.39 5.78 17.93
N LYS A 205 3.83 5.29 19.04
CA LYS A 205 4.40 5.51 20.38
C LYS A 205 5.86 5.06 20.42
N ALA A 206 6.16 3.83 20.01
CA ALA A 206 7.53 3.31 20.04
C ALA A 206 8.48 4.09 19.13
N ALA A 207 8.03 4.49 17.95
CA ALA A 207 8.82 5.30 17.03
C ALA A 207 9.13 6.71 17.58
N ILE A 208 8.24 7.28 18.40
CA ILE A 208 8.39 8.60 19.01
C ILE A 208 9.21 8.55 20.30
N THR A 209 8.89 7.62 21.21
CA THR A 209 9.53 7.52 22.53
C THR A 209 10.83 6.73 22.49
N GLY A 210 11.11 6.07 21.36
CA GLY A 210 12.28 5.20 21.20
C GLY A 210 12.15 3.89 21.97
N GLU A 211 10.95 3.48 22.37
CA GLU A 211 10.70 2.17 22.99
C GLU A 211 10.97 1.02 22.01
N THR A 212 11.24 -0.17 22.56
CA THR A 212 11.32 -1.40 21.78
C THR A 212 9.96 -1.76 21.19
N LEU A 213 9.93 -2.29 19.97
CA LEU A 213 8.71 -2.72 19.28
C LEU A 213 8.95 -4.04 18.55
N ASP A 214 8.03 -5.00 18.63
CA ASP A 214 8.00 -6.16 17.72
C ASP A 214 6.95 -5.91 16.64
N LEU A 215 7.40 -5.78 15.38
CA LEU A 215 6.52 -5.52 14.25
C LEU A 215 7.13 -6.06 12.95
N GLY A 216 6.31 -6.75 12.17
CA GLY A 216 6.68 -7.24 10.84
C GLY A 216 7.74 -8.35 10.89
N GLY A 217 7.77 -9.12 11.98
CA GLY A 217 8.75 -10.20 12.17
C GLY A 217 10.15 -9.71 12.54
N ARG A 218 10.28 -8.44 12.97
CA ARG A 218 11.52 -7.83 13.44
C ARG A 218 11.29 -7.16 14.80
N VAL A 219 12.23 -7.36 15.71
CA VAL A 219 12.34 -6.56 16.93
C VAL A 219 13.11 -5.28 16.59
N TRP A 220 12.45 -4.15 16.78
CA TRP A 220 13.02 -2.81 16.69
C TRP A 220 13.56 -2.45 18.06
N GLU A 221 14.87 -2.53 18.20
CA GLU A 221 15.56 -2.17 19.45
C GLU A 221 15.33 -0.71 19.84
N LYS A 222 15.57 -0.39 21.12
CA LYS A 222 15.42 0.96 21.67
C LYS A 222 16.07 2.00 20.76
N GLY A 223 15.30 3.03 20.38
CA GLY A 223 15.74 4.13 19.52
C GLY A 223 15.75 3.83 18.01
N THR A 224 15.51 2.59 17.58
CA THR A 224 15.55 2.21 16.15
C THR A 224 14.19 2.32 15.45
N ALA A 225 13.08 2.21 16.21
CA ALA A 225 11.71 2.27 15.67
C ALA A 225 11.40 3.60 14.97
N ARG A 226 12.16 4.68 15.22
CA ARG A 226 12.04 5.95 14.50
C ARG A 226 12.18 5.78 12.98
N ALA A 227 12.96 4.80 12.52
CA ALA A 227 13.14 4.50 11.09
C ALA A 227 11.85 4.06 10.39
N LEU A 228 10.83 3.64 11.15
CA LEU A 228 9.52 3.27 10.61
C LEU A 228 8.71 4.46 10.11
N LEU A 229 9.03 5.68 10.53
CA LEU A 229 8.29 6.89 10.17
C LEU A 229 9.09 7.76 9.20
N GLN A 230 8.39 8.48 8.33
CA GLN A 230 8.95 9.57 7.54
C GLN A 230 9.35 10.74 8.46
N ARG A 231 9.94 11.79 7.87
CA ARG A 231 10.37 12.97 8.62
C ARG A 231 9.21 13.74 9.27
N ASP A 232 7.99 13.57 8.75
CA ASP A 232 6.77 14.21 9.26
C ASP A 232 6.21 13.62 10.56
N MET A 233 6.85 12.58 11.12
CA MET A 233 6.45 11.92 12.36
C MET A 233 5.05 11.28 12.32
N LEU A 234 4.45 11.10 11.14
CA LEU A 234 3.10 10.57 10.98
C LEU A 234 3.07 9.40 10.00
N HIS A 235 3.60 9.59 8.79
CA HIS A 235 3.47 8.61 7.73
C HIS A 235 4.57 7.56 7.82
N PRO A 236 4.31 6.28 7.50
CA PRO A 236 5.36 5.27 7.45
C PRO A 236 6.39 5.55 6.36
N SER A 237 7.67 5.31 6.66
CA SER A 237 8.73 5.26 5.65
C SER A 237 8.53 4.04 4.73
N HIS A 238 9.36 3.87 3.68
CA HIS A 238 9.28 2.64 2.88
C HIS A 238 9.50 1.37 3.75
N LEU A 239 10.46 1.41 4.65
CA LEU A 239 10.70 0.32 5.60
C LEU A 239 9.52 0.15 6.57
N GLY A 240 8.89 1.26 6.98
CA GLY A 240 7.63 1.28 7.70
C GLY A 240 6.49 0.56 6.98
N LEU A 241 6.29 0.85 5.69
CA LEU A 241 5.27 0.20 4.86
C LEU A 241 5.53 -1.30 4.70
N ALA A 242 6.79 -1.72 4.57
CA ALA A 242 7.16 -3.14 4.57
C ALA A 242 6.83 -3.81 5.91
N ALA A 243 7.21 -3.21 7.04
CA ALA A 243 6.92 -3.73 8.37
C ALA A 243 5.40 -3.84 8.64
N VAL A 244 4.66 -2.78 8.28
CA VAL A 244 3.18 -2.74 8.35
C VAL A 244 2.56 -3.85 7.51
N THR A 245 3.04 -4.04 6.28
CA THR A 245 2.53 -5.07 5.36
C THR A 245 2.74 -6.47 5.93
N VAL A 246 3.96 -6.79 6.37
CA VAL A 246 4.27 -8.12 6.94
C VAL A 246 3.47 -8.37 8.21
N ALA A 247 3.34 -7.38 9.10
CA ALA A 247 2.53 -7.51 10.31
C ALA A 247 1.03 -7.69 10.00
N ALA A 248 0.51 -7.00 8.99
CA ALA A 248 -0.88 -7.18 8.54
C ALA A 248 -1.10 -8.60 7.97
N LEU A 249 -0.17 -9.11 7.15
CA LEU A 249 -0.22 -10.48 6.63
C LEU A 249 -0.07 -11.54 7.74
N ASP A 250 0.81 -11.31 8.73
CA ASP A 250 0.96 -12.17 9.91
C ASP A 250 -0.37 -12.24 10.69
N SER A 251 -1.05 -11.11 10.91
CA SER A 251 -2.33 -11.06 11.60
C SER A 251 -3.45 -11.77 10.84
N ALA A 252 -3.56 -11.52 9.53
CA ALA A 252 -4.58 -12.14 8.68
C ALA A 252 -4.36 -13.65 8.52
N GLY A 253 -3.12 -14.07 8.29
CA GLY A 253 -2.75 -15.48 8.13
C GLY A 253 -2.98 -16.29 9.41
N ALA A 254 -2.67 -15.72 10.58
CA ALA A 254 -2.92 -16.37 11.87
C ALA A 254 -4.41 -16.50 12.20
N SER A 255 -5.24 -15.57 11.72
CA SER A 255 -6.70 -15.57 11.96
C SER A 255 -7.47 -16.47 10.99
N ALA A 256 -6.84 -16.88 9.89
CA ALA A 256 -7.43 -17.76 8.89
C ALA A 256 -7.70 -19.19 9.42
N LYS A 257 -8.67 -19.88 8.81
CA LYS A 257 -9.00 -21.28 9.13
C LYS A 257 -9.06 -22.12 7.85
N PRO A 258 -8.08 -23.02 7.59
CA PRO A 258 -6.87 -23.24 8.39
C PRO A 258 -5.94 -22.01 8.39
N ALA A 259 -5.06 -21.93 9.38
CA ALA A 259 -4.06 -20.86 9.46
C ALA A 259 -3.13 -20.92 8.23
N ILE A 260 -2.81 -19.76 7.68
CA ILE A 260 -1.98 -19.66 6.48
C ILE A 260 -0.50 -19.66 6.89
N PRO A 261 0.33 -20.53 6.31
CA PRO A 261 1.77 -20.56 6.58
C PRO A 261 2.46 -19.24 6.23
N ARG A 262 3.41 -18.84 7.07
CA ARG A 262 4.25 -17.66 6.84
C ARG A 262 5.13 -17.75 5.58
N SER A 263 5.27 -18.93 4.98
CA SER A 263 5.98 -19.14 3.71
C SER A 263 5.22 -18.59 2.49
N ASN A 264 3.94 -18.24 2.64
CA ASN A 264 3.12 -17.63 1.57
C ASN A 264 3.43 -16.14 1.33
N TYR A 265 4.32 -15.55 2.13
CA TYR A 265 4.78 -14.18 1.95
C TYR A 265 6.20 -13.98 2.47
N ARG A 266 6.88 -12.97 1.92
CA ARG A 266 8.23 -12.55 2.29
C ARG A 266 8.19 -11.84 3.64
N ARG A 267 9.24 -12.06 4.43
CA ARG A 267 9.42 -11.43 5.75
C ARG A 267 10.74 -10.66 5.88
N ASP A 268 11.60 -10.74 4.87
CA ASP A 268 12.76 -9.87 4.76
C ASP A 268 12.30 -8.48 4.33
N LEU A 269 12.26 -7.57 5.31
CA LEU A 269 11.77 -6.21 5.13
C LEU A 269 12.63 -5.39 4.15
N ASP A 270 13.93 -5.64 4.09
CA ASP A 270 14.85 -4.84 3.28
C ASP A 270 14.71 -5.19 1.80
N SER A 271 14.67 -6.49 1.48
CA SER A 271 14.42 -6.92 0.09
C SER A 271 12.99 -6.61 -0.35
N LEU A 272 11.99 -6.75 0.53
CA LEU A 272 10.61 -6.33 0.22
C LEU A 272 10.54 -4.83 -0.07
N THR A 273 11.18 -4.01 0.76
CA THR A 273 11.24 -2.56 0.58
C THR A 273 11.82 -2.21 -0.78
N LYS A 274 12.96 -2.81 -1.14
CA LYS A 274 13.62 -2.56 -2.43
C LYS A 274 12.69 -2.87 -3.60
N ASP A 275 12.06 -4.04 -3.62
CA ASP A 275 11.28 -4.48 -4.77
C ASP A 275 9.97 -3.68 -4.91
N ALA A 276 9.30 -3.35 -3.79
CA ALA A 276 8.11 -2.50 -3.80
C ALA A 276 8.41 -1.08 -4.30
N VAL A 277 9.56 -0.53 -3.92
CA VAL A 277 10.01 0.79 -4.40
C VAL A 277 10.35 0.74 -5.89
N GLU A 278 11.04 -0.29 -6.37
CA GLU A 278 11.35 -0.44 -7.79
C GLU A 278 10.08 -0.60 -8.65
N LEU A 279 9.07 -1.32 -8.14
CA LEU A 279 7.75 -1.38 -8.76
C LEU A 279 7.11 0.02 -8.83
N GLY A 280 7.17 0.80 -7.75
CA GLY A 280 6.70 2.19 -7.74
C GLY A 280 7.40 3.06 -8.79
N LYS A 281 8.73 3.01 -8.87
CA LYS A 281 9.51 3.74 -9.89
C LYS A 281 9.12 3.34 -11.30
N LYS A 282 8.90 2.04 -11.55
CA LYS A 282 8.43 1.54 -12.85
C LYS A 282 7.07 2.14 -13.20
N GLN A 283 6.11 2.12 -12.28
CA GLN A 283 4.78 2.72 -12.47
C GLN A 283 4.89 4.22 -12.80
N SER A 284 5.80 4.95 -12.15
CA SER A 284 6.02 6.37 -12.43
C SER A 284 6.55 6.62 -13.84
N ARG A 285 7.52 5.81 -14.30
CA ARG A 285 8.05 5.89 -15.67
C ARG A 285 6.95 5.61 -16.70
N GLU A 286 6.18 4.55 -16.52
CA GLU A 286 5.07 4.19 -17.41
C GLU A 286 3.96 5.26 -17.43
N ALA A 287 3.71 5.93 -16.30
CA ALA A 287 2.77 7.05 -16.26
C ALA A 287 3.30 8.27 -17.03
N ALA A 288 4.58 8.60 -16.89
CA ALA A 288 5.22 9.70 -17.61
C ALA A 288 5.27 9.45 -19.13
N GLU A 289 5.59 8.22 -19.55
CA GLU A 289 5.57 7.81 -20.96
C GLU A 289 4.16 7.93 -21.56
N ARG A 290 3.12 7.46 -20.84
CA ARG A 290 1.73 7.62 -21.27
C ARG A 290 1.32 9.09 -21.40
N ALA A 291 1.69 9.93 -20.45
CA ALA A 291 1.40 11.36 -20.50
C ALA A 291 2.10 12.05 -21.68
N SER A 292 3.36 11.69 -21.95
CA SER A 292 4.13 12.20 -23.10
C SER A 292 3.55 11.76 -24.44
N ASN A 293 3.05 10.53 -24.54
CA ASN A 293 2.40 10.05 -25.76
C ASN A 293 1.04 10.70 -26.00
N ALA A 294 0.27 10.99 -24.94
CA ALA A 294 -1.03 11.65 -25.05
C ALA A 294 -0.92 13.14 -25.46
N SER A 295 0.23 13.78 -25.28
CA SER A 295 0.45 15.20 -25.61
C SER A 295 1.06 15.43 -26.99
N LYS A 296 1.40 14.37 -27.75
CA LYS A 296 1.86 14.50 -29.14
C LYS A 296 0.69 14.89 -30.04
N PRO A 297 0.76 15.98 -30.82
CA PRO A 297 -0.29 16.34 -31.76
C PRO A 297 -0.43 15.24 -32.81
N GLU A 298 -1.67 14.83 -33.07
CA GLU A 298 -2.01 13.90 -34.14
C GLU A 298 -1.49 14.50 -35.45
N ALA A 299 -0.60 13.77 -36.15
CA ALA A 299 -0.04 14.26 -37.39
C ALA A 299 -1.20 14.53 -38.35
N ALA A 300 -1.35 15.79 -38.78
CA ALA A 300 -2.40 16.17 -39.70
C ALA A 300 -2.32 15.27 -40.94
N PRO A 301 -3.45 14.70 -41.41
CA PRO A 301 -3.44 13.85 -42.59
C PRO A 301 -2.86 14.64 -43.76
N ALA A 302 -1.87 14.05 -44.42
CA ALA A 302 -1.28 14.62 -45.62
C ALA A 302 -2.39 14.82 -46.67
N GLN A 303 -2.60 16.08 -47.06
CA GLN A 303 -3.49 16.47 -48.16
C GLN A 303 -2.77 16.33 -49.50
#